data_AF-A0A1I5CER5-F1
#
_entry.id   AF-A0A1I5CER5-F1
#
_cell.length_a   1.000
_cell.length_b   1.000
_cell.length_c   1.000
_cell.angle_alpha   90.00
_cell.angle_beta   90.00
_cell.angle_gamma   90.00
#
_symmetry.space_group_name_H-M   'P 1'
#
loop_
_entity.id
_entity.type
_entity.pdbx_description
1 polymer ?
#
loop_
_entity_poly.entity_id
_entity_poly.type
_entity_poly.pdbx_seq_one_letter_code
_entity_poly.pdbx_strand_id
1 'polypeptide(L)'
;MSDDLAHCKAELRRLKAEIRRYEREPDRASGKLLLLVARNALKDLIKHMRGQQANIKNKRSRSTKANQVANAYSQLNQFRKTNKG
;
A
#
# COMPACT_ATOMS: atom_id res chain seq x y z
N MET A 1 -9.16 0.78 -5.45
CA MET A 1 -7.72 0.72 -5.10
C MET A 1 -6.83 1.61 -5.98
N SER A 2 -7.23 1.94 -7.22
CA SER A 2 -6.49 2.89 -8.07
C SER A 2 -6.46 4.31 -7.49
N ASP A 3 -7.60 4.79 -7.00
CA ASP A 3 -7.77 6.20 -6.59
C ASP A 3 -7.00 6.52 -5.30
N ASP A 4 -6.96 5.57 -4.37
CA ASP A 4 -6.26 5.71 -3.08
C ASP A 4 -4.72 5.82 -3.29
N LEU A 5 -4.18 5.06 -4.26
CA LEU A 5 -2.76 5.14 -4.61
C LEU A 5 -2.43 6.44 -5.35
N ALA A 6 -3.31 6.90 -6.23
CA ALA A 6 -3.17 8.18 -6.91
C ALA A 6 -3.20 9.35 -5.92
N HIS A 7 -4.13 9.30 -4.95
CA HIS A 7 -4.23 10.27 -3.87
C HIS A 7 -2.98 10.26 -2.97
N CYS A 8 -2.51 9.08 -2.54
CA CYS A 8 -1.27 8.96 -1.76
C CYS A 8 -0.05 9.54 -2.50
N LYS A 9 0.05 9.33 -3.83
CA LYS A 9 1.14 9.89 -4.64
C LYS A 9 1.05 11.42 -4.74
N ALA A 10 -0.16 11.96 -4.89
CA ALA A 10 -0.38 13.40 -4.93
C ALA A 10 -0.01 14.04 -3.59
N GLU A 11 -0.49 13.50 -2.47
CA GLU A 11 -0.16 14.00 -1.13
C GLU A 11 1.32 13.87 -0.80
N LEU A 12 1.97 12.78 -1.22
CA LEU A 12 3.41 12.63 -1.05
C LEU A 12 4.20 13.72 -1.77
N ARG A 13 3.77 14.11 -2.99
CA ARG A 13 4.40 15.22 -3.73
C ARG A 13 4.15 16.55 -3.03
N ARG A 14 2.92 16.79 -2.58
CA ARG A 14 2.53 18.02 -1.88
C ARG A 14 3.34 18.22 -0.60
N LEU A 15 3.36 17.21 0.28
CA LEU A 15 4.09 17.26 1.55
C LEU A 15 5.60 17.45 1.36
N LYS A 16 6.21 16.81 0.34
CA LYS A 16 7.62 17.04 0.01
C LYS A 16 7.89 18.48 -0.43
N ALA A 17 7.00 19.07 -1.22
CA ALA A 17 7.13 20.46 -1.64
C ALA A 17 6.95 21.44 -0.46
N GLU A 18 5.97 21.19 0.41
CA GLU A 18 5.74 21.98 1.62
C GLU A 18 6.93 21.93 2.57
N ILE A 19 7.48 20.74 2.84
CA ILE A 19 8.69 20.57 3.67
C ILE A 19 9.85 21.39 3.08
N ARG A 20 10.13 21.26 1.78
CA ARG A 20 11.20 22.04 1.11
C ARG A 20 10.98 23.54 1.20
N ARG A 21 9.73 24.00 1.13
CA ARG A 21 9.40 25.42 1.29
C ARG A 21 9.70 25.89 2.71
N TYR A 22 9.25 25.15 3.72
CA TYR A 22 9.46 25.53 5.12
C TYR A 22 10.92 25.42 5.55
N GLU A 23 11.69 24.49 4.99
CA GLU A 23 13.13 24.38 5.23
C GLU A 23 13.91 25.60 4.69
N ARG A 24 13.36 26.33 3.70
CA ARG A 24 13.94 27.56 3.16
C ARG A 24 13.55 28.82 3.93
N GLU A 25 12.55 28.75 4.81
CA GLU A 25 12.09 29.87 5.63
C GLU A 25 12.17 29.54 7.15
N PRO A 26 13.36 29.24 7.70
CA PRO A 26 13.51 28.76 9.08
C PRO A 26 13.21 29.82 10.16
N ASP A 27 13.28 31.11 9.80
CA ASP A 27 13.18 32.23 10.74
C ASP A 27 11.74 32.64 11.04
N ARG A 28 10.77 32.14 10.28
CA ARG A 28 9.36 32.31 10.61
C ARG A 28 9.02 31.37 11.77
N ALA A 29 8.57 31.92 12.90
CA ALA A 29 8.10 31.13 14.05
C ALA A 29 7.02 30.09 13.63
N SER A 30 6.16 30.45 12.67
CA SER A 30 5.19 29.55 12.05
C SER A 30 5.82 28.49 11.15
N GLY A 31 6.97 28.77 10.52
CA GLY A 31 7.68 27.87 9.61
C GLY A 31 8.19 26.60 10.32
N LYS A 32 8.70 26.74 11.56
CA LYS A 32 9.14 25.59 12.37
C LYS A 32 7.98 24.65 12.72
N LEU A 33 6.84 25.22 13.12
CA LEU A 33 5.63 24.45 13.43
C LEU A 33 5.07 23.77 12.17
N LEU A 34 4.96 24.50 11.06
CA LEU A 34 4.49 23.96 9.78
C LEU A 34 5.40 22.85 9.25
N LEU A 35 6.72 22.98 9.42
CA LEU A 35 7.68 21.93 9.09
C LEU A 35 7.47 20.67 9.94
N LEU A 36 7.24 20.82 11.24
CA LEU A 36 6.95 19.70 12.14
C LEU A 36 5.67 18.97 11.71
N VAL A 37 4.60 19.73 11.44
CA VAL A 37 3.31 19.21 10.97
C VAL A 37 3.47 18.45 9.65
N ALA A 38 4.14 19.05 8.65
CA ALA A 38 4.33 18.43 7.35
C ALA A 38 5.19 17.15 7.43
N ARG A 39 6.21 17.13 8.30
CA ARG A 39 7.03 15.93 8.53
C ARG A 39 6.24 14.80 9.21
N ASN A 40 5.37 15.14 10.17
CA ASN A 40 4.51 14.14 10.80
C ASN A 40 3.47 13.59 9.83
N ALA A 41 2.80 14.45 9.07
CA ALA A 41 1.88 14.04 8.01
C ALA A 41 2.57 13.11 6.98
N LEU A 42 3.84 13.38 6.63
CA LEU A 42 4.62 12.51 5.74
C LEU A 42 4.88 11.13 6.37
N LYS A 43 5.20 11.07 7.67
CA LYS A 43 5.39 9.79 8.38
C LYS A 43 4.10 8.97 8.39
N ASP A 44 2.97 9.60 8.68
CA ASP A 44 1.67 8.95 8.73
C ASP A 44 1.26 8.42 7.35
N LEU A 45 1.47 9.22 6.30
CA LEU A 45 1.22 8.80 4.93
C LEU A 45 2.07 7.58 4.54
N ILE A 46 3.36 7.57 4.88
CA ILE A 46 4.25 6.42 4.62
C ILE A 46 3.76 5.18 5.38
N LYS A 47 3.34 5.34 6.64
CA LYS A 47 2.80 4.24 7.46
C LYS A 47 1.53 3.67 6.82
N HIS A 48 0.62 4.53 6.37
CA HIS A 48 -0.59 4.13 5.66
C HIS A 48 -0.26 3.33 4.38
N MET A 49 0.63 3.85 3.54
CA MET A 49 1.04 3.17 2.30
C MET A 49 1.66 1.79 2.57
N ARG A 50 2.49 1.64 3.61
CA ARG A 50 3.05 0.35 4.02
C ARG A 50 1.98 -0.63 4.49
N GLY A 51 0.99 -0.15 5.26
CA GLY A 51 -0.17 -0.95 5.66
C GLY A 51 -0.97 -1.47 4.46
N GLN A 52 -1.21 -0.62 3.46
CA GLN A 52 -1.87 -1.01 2.22
C GLN A 52 -1.07 -2.08 1.45
N GLN A 53 0.26 -1.94 1.36
CA GLN A 53 1.13 -2.94 0.73
C GLN A 53 1.07 -4.30 1.45
N ALA A 54 1.08 -4.31 2.79
CA ALA A 54 0.94 -5.53 3.57
C ALA A 54 -0.43 -6.20 3.32
N ASN A 55 -1.51 -5.41 3.28
CA ASN A 55 -2.85 -5.90 2.97
C ASN A 55 -2.93 -6.52 1.57
N ILE A 56 -2.32 -5.89 0.57
CA ILE A 56 -2.25 -6.43 -0.80
C ILE A 56 -1.48 -7.76 -0.82
N LYS A 57 -0.33 -7.83 -0.14
CA LYS A 57 0.47 -9.06 -0.04
C LYS A 57 -0.31 -10.19 0.62
N ASN A 58 -1.04 -9.89 1.70
CA ASN A 58 -1.88 -10.87 2.40
C ASN A 58 -3.03 -11.36 1.51
N LYS A 59 -3.71 -10.47 0.79
CA LYS A 59 -4.76 -10.83 -0.18
C LYS A 59 -4.23 -11.72 -1.29
N ARG A 60 -3.05 -11.39 -1.86
CA ARG A 60 -2.38 -12.22 -2.87
C ARG A 60 -2.04 -13.60 -2.34
N SER A 61 -1.43 -13.70 -1.16
CA SER A 61 -1.11 -14.99 -0.53
C SER A 61 -2.34 -15.86 -0.33
N ARG A 62 -3.45 -15.29 0.15
CA ARG A 62 -4.74 -16.00 0.29
C ARG A 62 -5.28 -16.48 -1.06
N SER A 63 -5.24 -15.64 -2.09
CA SER A 63 -5.68 -16.01 -3.44
C SER A 63 -4.81 -17.12 -4.05
N THR A 64 -3.48 -17.06 -3.89
CA THR A 64 -2.58 -18.12 -4.36
C THR A 64 -2.88 -19.44 -3.68
N LYS A 65 -3.09 -19.45 -2.35
CA LYS A 65 -3.49 -20.65 -1.61
C LYS A 65 -4.83 -21.19 -2.10
N ALA A 66 -5.83 -20.33 -2.29
CA ALA A 66 -7.13 -20.73 -2.80
C ALA A 66 -7.02 -21.38 -4.19
N ASN A 67 -6.22 -20.81 -5.10
CA ASN A 67 -5.98 -21.35 -6.43
C ASN A 67 -5.26 -22.71 -6.38
N GLN A 68 -4.26 -22.87 -5.51
CA GLN A 68 -3.58 -24.14 -5.33
C GLN A 68 -4.54 -25.24 -4.86
N VAL A 69 -5.40 -24.93 -3.89
CA VAL A 69 -6.43 -25.86 -3.40
C VAL A 69 -7.43 -26.21 -4.51
N ALA A 70 -7.97 -25.22 -5.22
CA ALA A 70 -8.90 -25.43 -6.34
C ALA A 70 -8.30 -26.30 -7.46
N ASN A 71 -7.02 -26.08 -7.78
CA ASN A 71 -6.30 -26.88 -8.76
C ASN A 71 -6.10 -28.33 -8.28
N ALA A 72 -5.76 -28.55 -7.01
CA ALA A 72 -5.62 -29.89 -6.43
C ALA A 72 -6.94 -30.67 -6.48
N TYR A 73 -8.08 -30.04 -6.13
CA TYR A 73 -9.40 -30.66 -6.26
C TYR A 73 -9.76 -30.98 -7.71
N SER A 74 -9.45 -30.07 -8.64
CA SER A 74 -9.69 -30.28 -10.08
C SER A 74 -8.91 -31.48 -10.61
N GLN A 75 -7.63 -31.60 -10.23
CA GLN A 75 -6.76 -32.73 -10.61
C GLN A 75 -7.26 -34.06 -10.00
N LEU A 76 -7.63 -34.07 -8.72
CA LEU A 76 -8.20 -35.26 -8.07
C LEU A 76 -9.48 -35.75 -8.78
N ASN A 77 -10.35 -34.82 -9.17
CA ASN A 77 -11.59 -35.14 -9.87
C ASN A 77 -11.32 -35.67 -11.29
N GLN A 78 -10.32 -35.14 -12.00
CA GLN A 78 -9.90 -35.67 -13.30
C GLN A 78 -9.29 -37.08 -13.18
N PHE A 79 -8.46 -37.32 -12.17
CA PHE A 79 -7.90 -38.65 -11.89
C PHE A 79 -8.99 -39.67 -11.56
N ARG A 80 -9.98 -39.30 -10.75
CA ARG A 80 -11.14 -40.16 -10.45
C ARG A 80 -11.99 -40.48 -11.68
N LYS A 81 -12.14 -39.54 -12.61
CA LYS A 81 -12.89 -39.77 -13.86
C LYS A 81 -12.14 -40.70 -14.82
N THR A 82 -10.82 -40.55 -14.91
CA THR A 82 -9.98 -41.35 -15.80
C THR A 82 -9.78 -42.79 -15.32
N ASN A 83 -9.74 -43.03 -14.00
CA ASN A 83 -9.63 -44.39 -13.42
C ASN A 83 -10.97 -45.10 -13.19
N LYS A 84 -12.10 -44.51 -13.57
CA LYS A 84 -13.44 -45.13 -13.50
C LYS A 84 -14.01 -45.53 -14.86
N GLY A 85 -13.24 -45.34 -15.94
CA GLY A 85 -13.51 -45.90 -17.27
C GLY A 85 -12.59 -47.08 -17.52
#